data_AF-A0A7T7S100-F1
#
_entry.id   AF-A0A7T7S100-F1
#
_cell.length_a   1.000
_cell.length_b   1.000
_cell.length_c   1.000
_cell.angle_alpha   90.00
_cell.angle_beta   90.00
_cell.angle_gamma   90.00
#
_symmetry.space_group_name_H-M   'P 1'
#
loop_
_entity.id
_entity.type
_entity.pdbx_description
1 polymer ?
#
loop_
_entity_poly.entity_id
_entity_poly.type
_entity_poly.pdbx_seq_one_letter_code
_entity_poly.pdbx_strand_id
1 'polypeptide(L)'
;MEMVYASVPQLPAESNTTLEASFLPGVLDKLVLSLLREYPRKTFGFLYANEGETSVADYYIFHDDDRSKEEVARSFESIGEYYRHNSNAGFLATATEVVAENEHRKAMRYRRVAAFHTHLRHPAYFAEVDQ
;
A
#
# COMPACT_ATOMS: atom_id res chain seq x y z
N MET A 1 25.16 -46.07 23.18
CA MET A 1 23.88 -45.38 23.39
C MET A 1 23.72 -44.43 22.22
N GLU A 2 23.12 -44.90 21.12
CA GLU A 2 22.91 -44.12 19.90
C GLU A 2 21.63 -43.29 20.04
N MET A 3 21.71 -42.00 19.73
CA MET A 3 20.55 -41.12 19.69
C MET A 3 19.92 -41.17 18.30
N VAL A 4 18.69 -41.69 18.23
CA VAL A 4 17.86 -41.66 17.04
C VAL A 4 17.25 -40.27 16.92
N TYR A 5 17.66 -39.49 15.93
CA TYR A 5 16.97 -38.23 15.59
C TYR A 5 15.70 -38.58 14.81
N ALA A 6 14.54 -38.34 15.41
CA ALA A 6 13.26 -38.39 14.72
C ALA A 6 13.22 -37.29 13.65
N SER A 7 13.00 -37.68 12.39
CA SER A 7 12.79 -36.76 11.27
C SER A 7 11.51 -35.95 11.48
N VAL A 8 11.64 -34.62 11.49
CA VAL A 8 10.53 -33.67 11.57
C VAL A 8 9.67 -33.80 10.31
N PRO A 9 8.33 -33.91 10.41
CA PRO A 9 7.46 -33.90 9.25
C PRO A 9 7.62 -32.59 8.48
N GLN A 10 7.99 -32.65 7.20
CA GLN A 10 7.92 -31.49 6.32
C GLN A 10 6.45 -31.14 6.11
N LEU A 11 6.07 -29.94 6.55
CA LEU A 11 4.80 -29.34 6.18
C LEU A 11 4.72 -29.24 4.65
N PRO A 12 3.54 -29.50 4.04
CA PRO A 12 3.39 -29.41 2.60
C PRO A 12 3.73 -27.99 2.13
N ALA A 13 4.52 -27.89 1.06
CA ALA A 13 4.84 -26.63 0.43
C ALA A 13 3.54 -25.92 0.03
N GLU A 14 3.25 -24.79 0.66
CA GLU A 14 2.17 -23.92 0.23
C GLU A 14 2.45 -23.52 -1.22
N SER A 15 1.50 -23.77 -2.11
CA SER A 15 1.58 -23.33 -3.49
C SER A 15 1.60 -21.80 -3.49
N ASN A 16 2.78 -21.23 -3.75
CA ASN A 16 2.94 -19.83 -4.14
C ASN A 16 2.28 -19.61 -5.51
N THR A 17 0.95 -19.65 -5.56
CA THR A 17 0.20 -19.02 -6.64
C THR A 17 0.38 -17.53 -6.45
N THR A 18 1.33 -16.95 -7.17
CA THR A 18 1.39 -15.51 -7.39
C THR A 18 0.04 -15.11 -7.95
N LEU A 19 -0.84 -14.55 -7.12
CA LEU A 19 -2.06 -13.89 -7.57
C LEU A 19 -1.61 -12.71 -8.42
N GLU A 20 -1.52 -12.89 -9.73
CA GLU A 20 -1.34 -11.77 -10.64
C GLU A 20 -2.57 -10.88 -10.52
N ALA A 21 -2.42 -9.77 -9.80
CA ALA A 21 -3.45 -8.73 -9.75
C ALA A 21 -3.58 -8.16 -11.17
N SER A 22 -4.69 -8.46 -11.83
CA SER A 22 -5.04 -7.90 -13.14
C SER A 22 -5.86 -6.63 -12.95
N PHE A 23 -5.76 -5.68 -13.88
CA PHE A 23 -6.61 -4.48 -13.89
C PHE A 23 -7.73 -4.65 -14.92
N LEU A 24 -8.94 -4.21 -14.60
CA LEU A 24 -9.99 -4.07 -15.61
C LEU A 24 -9.54 -3.04 -16.68
N PRO A 25 -10.04 -3.16 -17.93
CA PRO A 25 -9.59 -2.31 -19.04
C PRO A 25 -9.64 -0.81 -18.70
N GLY A 26 -8.49 -0.13 -18.89
CA GLY A 26 -8.35 1.31 -18.70
C GLY A 26 -8.24 1.79 -17.24
N VAL A 27 -8.37 0.92 -16.23
CA VAL A 27 -8.23 1.31 -14.82
C VAL A 27 -6.78 1.71 -14.50
N LEU A 28 -5.81 0.93 -14.97
CA LEU A 28 -4.39 1.23 -14.77
C LEU A 28 -4.00 2.55 -15.42
N ASP A 29 -4.43 2.80 -16.66
CA ASP A 29 -4.14 4.06 -17.37
C ASP A 29 -4.74 5.27 -16.64
N LYS A 30 -5.98 5.15 -16.16
CA LYS A 30 -6.63 6.19 -15.35
C LYS A 30 -5.88 6.43 -14.05
N LEU A 31 -5.45 5.37 -13.37
CA LEU A 31 -4.64 5.47 -12.15
C LEU A 31 -3.35 6.21 -12.45
N VAL A 32 -2.57 5.76 -13.43
CA VAL A 32 -1.29 6.39 -13.82
C VAL A 32 -1.48 7.87 -14.17
N LEU A 33 -2.50 8.22 -14.98
CA LEU A 33 -2.80 9.61 -15.31
C LEU A 33 -3.18 10.45 -14.07
N SER A 34 -3.90 9.86 -13.11
CA SER A 34 -4.24 10.52 -11.86
C SER A 34 -2.99 10.77 -11.01
N LEU A 35 -2.10 9.77 -10.89
CA LEU A 35 -0.83 9.90 -10.17
C LEU A 35 0.10 10.93 -10.81
N LEU A 36 0.14 11.00 -12.15
CA LEU A 36 0.96 11.98 -12.86
C LEU A 36 0.48 13.43 -12.63
N ARG A 37 -0.82 13.65 -12.45
CA ARG A 37 -1.37 14.98 -12.14
C ARG A 37 -0.99 15.48 -10.75
N GLU A 38 -0.71 14.56 -9.84
CA GLU A 38 -0.30 14.87 -8.47
C GLU A 38 1.20 15.16 -8.36
N TYR A 39 2.00 14.86 -9.38
CA TYR A 39 3.43 15.18 -9.38
C TYR A 39 3.66 16.70 -9.18
N PRO A 40 4.63 17.13 -8.33
CA PRO A 40 5.71 16.36 -7.71
C PRO A 40 5.38 15.78 -6.32
N ARG A 41 4.11 15.63 -5.97
CA ARG A 41 3.69 15.10 -4.67
C ARG A 41 3.74 13.57 -4.65
N LYS A 42 4.16 13.02 -3.50
CA LYS A 42 4.03 11.57 -3.23
C LYS A 42 2.55 11.26 -3.00
N THR A 43 2.09 10.15 -3.55
CA THR A 43 0.70 9.68 -3.45
C THR A 43 0.67 8.26 -2.93
N PHE A 44 -0.43 7.90 -2.29
CA PHE A 44 -0.69 6.57 -1.76
C PHE A 44 -2.20 6.33 -1.72
N GLY A 45 -2.61 5.07 -1.62
CA GLY A 45 -4.00 4.72 -1.79
C GLY A 45 -4.30 3.24 -1.73
N PHE A 46 -5.55 2.90 -2.05
CA PHE A 46 -6.02 1.52 -2.15
C PHE A 46 -6.46 1.19 -3.56
N LEU A 47 -6.23 -0.06 -3.95
CA LEU A 47 -6.83 -0.69 -5.11
C LEU A 47 -8.04 -1.52 -4.66
N TYR A 48 -9.10 -1.50 -5.46
CA TYR A 48 -10.34 -2.21 -5.18
C TYR A 48 -10.68 -3.22 -6.25
N ALA A 49 -11.33 -4.31 -5.83
CA ALA A 49 -12.05 -5.22 -6.70
C ALA A 49 -13.53 -5.22 -6.33
N ASN A 50 -14.37 -5.61 -7.30
CA ASN A 50 -15.77 -5.93 -7.01
C ASN A 50 -15.86 -7.14 -6.07
N GLU A 51 -16.99 -7.28 -5.39
CA GLU A 51 -17.27 -8.44 -4.55
C GLU A 51 -17.22 -9.74 -5.37
N GLY A 52 -16.42 -10.72 -4.92
CA GLY A 52 -16.23 -11.98 -5.63
C GLY A 52 -15.22 -11.95 -6.79
N GLU A 53 -14.68 -10.79 -7.13
CA GLU A 53 -13.68 -10.63 -8.20
C GLU A 53 -12.26 -10.41 -7.64
N THR A 54 -11.27 -10.73 -8.47
CA THR A 54 -9.84 -10.54 -8.17
C THR A 54 -9.22 -9.39 -8.96
N SER A 55 -9.81 -9.00 -10.08
CA SER A 55 -9.33 -7.89 -10.91
C SER A 55 -9.59 -6.54 -10.25
N VAL A 56 -8.60 -5.64 -10.33
CA VAL A 56 -8.71 -4.25 -9.89
C VAL A 56 -9.71 -3.53 -10.76
N ALA A 57 -10.84 -3.14 -10.16
CA ALA A 57 -11.93 -2.44 -10.80
C ALA A 57 -11.85 -0.91 -10.59
N ASP A 58 -11.24 -0.48 -9.49
CA ASP A 58 -11.18 0.93 -9.11
C ASP A 58 -10.05 1.21 -8.12
N TYR A 59 -9.85 2.49 -7.77
CA TYR A 59 -8.84 2.92 -6.81
C TYR A 59 -9.27 4.16 -6.02
N TYR A 60 -8.66 4.35 -4.85
CA TYR A 60 -8.78 5.57 -4.04
C TYR A 60 -7.40 6.15 -3.79
N ILE A 61 -7.22 7.44 -4.05
CA ILE A 61 -5.99 8.19 -3.74
C ILE A 61 -6.26 9.05 -2.51
N PHE A 62 -5.41 8.93 -1.50
CA PHE A 62 -5.39 9.89 -0.39
C PHE A 62 -4.70 11.17 -0.83
N HIS A 63 -5.36 12.30 -0.59
CA HIS A 63 -4.92 13.63 -0.96
C HIS A 63 -4.55 14.49 0.24
N ASP A 64 -4.82 14.10 1.48
CA ASP A 64 -4.32 14.83 2.64
C ASP A 64 -3.20 14.05 3.32
N ASP A 65 -2.34 14.78 4.03
CA ASP A 65 -1.16 14.22 4.67
C ASP A 65 -0.99 14.75 6.08
N ASP A 66 -1.30 13.90 7.05
CA ASP A 66 -1.30 14.26 8.48
C ASP A 66 0.11 14.27 9.10
N ARG A 67 1.17 14.05 8.31
CA ARG A 67 2.56 14.03 8.80
C ARG A 67 3.03 15.32 9.44
N SER A 68 2.45 16.47 9.09
CA SER A 68 2.84 17.76 9.65
C SER A 68 2.40 17.94 11.11
N LYS A 69 1.56 17.06 11.65
CA LYS A 69 1.22 17.06 13.08
C LYS A 69 2.45 16.69 13.89
N GLU A 70 2.80 17.49 14.88
CA GLU A 70 4.06 17.37 15.61
C GLU A 70 4.31 15.96 16.20
N GLU A 71 3.28 15.34 16.75
CA GLU A 71 3.36 13.97 17.29
C GLU A 71 3.64 12.93 16.21
N VAL A 72 3.04 13.10 15.02
CA VAL A 72 3.23 12.22 13.87
C VAL A 72 4.63 12.42 13.29
N ALA A 73 5.06 13.67 13.10
CA ALA A 73 6.39 14.01 12.62
C ALA A 73 7.48 13.35 13.50
N ARG A 74 7.36 13.48 14.83
CA ARG A 74 8.28 12.84 15.79
C ARG A 74 8.28 11.32 15.67
N SER A 75 7.12 10.70 15.41
CA SER A 75 7.04 9.26 15.17
C SER A 75 7.82 8.86 13.93
N PHE A 76 7.70 9.60 12.82
CA PHE A 76 8.47 9.33 11.61
C PHE A 76 9.97 9.54 11.83
N GLU A 77 10.38 10.62 12.50
CA GLU A 77 11.78 10.90 12.83
C GLU A 77 12.42 9.81 13.69
N SER A 78 11.62 9.14 14.54
CA SER A 78 12.07 8.04 15.40
C SER A 78 12.44 6.77 14.63
N ILE A 79 11.91 6.58 13.41
CA ILE A 79 12.18 5.40 12.58
C ILE A 79 13.62 5.43 12.04
N GLY A 80 14.20 6.62 11.82
CA GLY A 80 15.60 6.72 11.45
C GLY A 80 16.01 8.04 10.79
N GLU A 81 17.31 8.16 10.52
CA GLU A 81 17.93 9.36 9.92
C GLU A 81 17.29 9.74 8.58
N TYR A 82 16.81 8.77 7.80
CA TYR A 82 16.16 9.05 6.51
C TYR A 82 14.95 9.97 6.65
N TYR A 83 14.08 9.71 7.63
CA TYR A 83 12.89 10.51 7.87
C TYR A 83 13.21 11.89 8.46
N ARG A 84 14.24 11.98 9.32
CA ARG A 84 14.73 13.27 9.85
C ARG A 84 15.23 14.24 8.77
N HIS A 85 15.85 13.71 7.72
CA HIS A 85 16.40 14.53 6.63
C HIS A 85 15.43 14.71 5.45
N ASN A 86 14.28 14.02 5.45
CA ASN A 86 13.32 14.05 4.35
C ASN A 86 11.90 14.26 4.88
N SER A 87 11.47 15.51 5.03
CA SER A 87 10.13 15.86 5.52
C SER A 87 8.98 15.34 4.66
N ASN A 88 9.26 14.97 3.40
CA ASN A 88 8.31 14.34 2.49
C ASN A 88 8.47 12.81 2.38
N ALA A 89 9.26 12.15 3.26
CA ALA A 89 9.32 10.69 3.37
C ALA A 89 8.13 10.12 4.18
N GLY A 90 7.56 9.01 3.69
CA GLY A 90 6.34 8.42 4.25
C GLY A 90 5.05 9.04 3.73
N PHE A 91 3.92 8.65 4.31
CA PHE A 91 2.59 9.16 4.06
C PHE A 91 1.66 8.77 5.22
N LEU A 92 0.67 9.62 5.54
CA LEU A 92 -0.36 9.28 6.51
C LEU A 92 -1.69 9.94 6.13
N ALA A 93 -2.71 9.13 5.90
CA ALA A 93 -4.05 9.62 5.60
C ALA A 93 -4.66 10.30 6.82
N THR A 94 -5.44 11.35 6.60
CA THR A 94 -6.19 11.97 7.70
C THR A 94 -7.33 11.07 8.15
N ALA A 95 -7.76 11.22 9.40
CA ALA A 95 -8.94 10.50 9.90
C ALA A 95 -10.19 10.76 9.03
N THR A 96 -10.35 12.00 8.54
CA THR A 96 -11.45 12.37 7.65
C THR A 96 -11.40 11.61 6.34
N GLU A 97 -10.23 11.51 5.70
CA GLU A 97 -10.10 10.76 4.46
C GLU A 97 -10.28 9.25 4.67
N VAL A 98 -9.82 8.70 5.79
CA VAL A 98 -10.07 7.30 6.13
C VAL A 98 -11.56 7.03 6.28
N VAL A 99 -12.33 7.97 6.84
CA VAL A 99 -13.79 7.85 6.91
C VAL A 99 -14.39 7.94 5.50
N ALA A 100 -14.00 8.92 4.70
CA ALA A 100 -14.51 9.11 3.34
C ALA A 100 -14.21 7.90 2.44
N GLU A 101 -13.00 7.36 2.51
CA GLU A 101 -12.61 6.13 1.81
C GLU A 101 -13.50 4.95 2.23
N ASN A 102 -13.75 4.79 3.53
CA ASN A 102 -14.58 3.70 4.04
C ASN A 102 -16.04 3.82 3.58
N GLU A 103 -16.59 5.03 3.56
CA GLU A 103 -17.94 5.31 3.07
C GLU A 103 -18.05 5.03 1.57
N HIS A 104 -17.10 5.53 0.78
CA HIS A 104 -17.02 5.28 -0.66
C HIS A 104 -16.95 3.77 -0.96
N ARG A 105 -16.02 3.06 -0.30
CA ARG A 105 -15.84 1.62 -0.48
C ARG A 105 -17.12 0.84 -0.14
N LYS A 106 -17.81 1.20 0.94
CA LYS A 106 -19.08 0.57 1.33
C LYS A 106 -20.19 0.82 0.31
N ALA A 107 -20.35 2.07 -0.13
CA ALA A 107 -21.37 2.45 -1.11
C ALA A 107 -21.21 1.68 -2.43
N MET A 108 -19.97 1.47 -2.86
CA MET A 108 -19.65 0.76 -4.11
C MET A 108 -19.54 -0.77 -3.94
N ARG A 109 -19.69 -1.29 -2.71
CA ARG A 109 -19.48 -2.71 -2.37
C ARG A 109 -18.10 -3.24 -2.80
N TYR A 110 -17.09 -2.38 -2.69
CA TYR A 110 -15.72 -2.70 -3.03
C TYR A 110 -15.00 -3.45 -1.91
N ARG A 111 -14.12 -4.36 -2.33
CA ARG A 111 -13.15 -5.04 -1.47
C ARG A 111 -11.77 -4.45 -1.72
N ARG A 112 -11.05 -4.09 -0.65
CA ARG A 112 -9.62 -3.71 -0.76
C ARG A 112 -8.82 -4.93 -1.19
N VAL A 113 -8.01 -4.77 -2.25
CA VAL A 113 -7.14 -5.85 -2.74
C VAL A 113 -5.66 -5.56 -2.54
N ALA A 114 -5.27 -4.29 -2.54
CA ALA A 114 -3.89 -3.87 -2.31
C ALA A 114 -3.83 -2.41 -1.86
N ALA A 115 -2.73 -2.05 -1.21
CA ALA A 115 -2.30 -0.66 -1.07
C ALA A 115 -1.27 -0.34 -2.15
N PHE A 116 -1.16 0.92 -2.53
CA PHE A 116 -0.11 1.41 -3.42
C PHE A 116 0.44 2.74 -2.93
N HIS A 117 1.64 3.08 -3.39
CA HIS A 117 2.22 4.41 -3.25
C HIS A 117 3.21 4.69 -4.38
N THR A 118 3.53 5.97 -4.58
CA THR A 118 4.50 6.42 -5.58
C THR A 118 5.85 6.73 -4.95
N HIS A 119 6.94 6.54 -5.72
CA HIS A 119 8.29 6.96 -5.35
C HIS A 119 8.69 8.19 -6.16
N LEU A 120 9.28 9.19 -5.50
CA LEU A 120 9.76 10.40 -6.18
C LEU A 120 11.25 10.34 -6.53
N ARG A 121 12.04 9.58 -5.74
CA ARG A 121 13.51 9.63 -5.75
C ARG A 121 14.16 8.31 -6.14
N HIS A 122 13.38 7.23 -6.22
CA HIS A 122 13.90 5.89 -6.44
C HIS A 122 13.01 5.12 -7.42
N PRO A 123 13.56 4.15 -8.15
CA PRO A 123 12.76 3.18 -8.90
C PRO A 123 11.73 2.44 -8.02
N ALA A 124 10.79 1.76 -8.66
CA ALA A 124 9.77 0.95 -8.01
C ALA A 124 10.40 -0.35 -7.44
N TYR A 125 10.88 -0.28 -6.20
CA TYR A 125 11.27 -1.42 -5.37
C TYR A 125 10.75 -1.18 -3.95
N PHE A 126 10.52 -2.24 -3.18
CA PHE A 126 10.22 -2.11 -1.75
C PHE A 126 11.48 -1.67 -1.01
N ALA A 127 11.49 -0.44 -0.51
CA ALA A 127 12.50 -0.01 0.45
C ALA A 127 12.18 -0.63 1.82
N GLU A 128 13.18 -0.74 2.70
CA GLU A 128 12.99 -1.20 4.08
C GLU A 128 11.91 -0.40 4.81
N VAL A 129 11.76 0.87 4.46
CA VAL A 129 10.75 1.78 5.02
C VAL A 129 9.33 1.57 4.49
N ASP A 130 9.13 0.72 3.48
CA ASP A 130 7.82 0.40 2.90
C ASP A 130 7.17 -0.84 3.54
N GLN A 131 7.88 -1.53 4.45
CA GLN A 131 7.42 -2.75 5.15
C GLN A 131 6.63 -2.46 6.43
#